data_AF-A0A8I0TAB5-F1
#
_entry.id   AF-A0A8I0TAB5-F1
#
_cell.length_a   1.000
_cell.length_b   1.000
_cell.length_c   1.000
_cell.angle_alpha   90.00
_cell.angle_beta   90.00
_cell.angle_gamma   90.00
#
_symmetry.space_group_name_H-M   'P 1'
#
loop_
_entity.id
_entity.type
_entity.pdbx_description
1 polymer ?
#
loop_
_entity_poly.entity_id
_entity_poly.type
_entity_poly.pdbx_seq_one_letter_code
_entity_poly.pdbx_strand_id
1 'polypeptide(L)'
;MPTTSLFSPFRRIHTGTAPAAEVRALLSRHDTAPMSLRRFTGILHAGEWFELQEPAARAMAGLFLASLRPGGLTVLPGRRPEQIRSVLFSLVTSDGERWFHGFVSVTDPAVTPETMRAAIVARESGKPVPDIRQEKLERIWNAAGADRGYADEVWPPGNEGFRTIVIRRPGFRPVLKLLAHLCAEEVQQLLPED
;
A
#
# COMPACT_ATOMS: atom_id res chain seq x y z
N MET A 1 21.74 7.59 1.27
CA MET A 1 20.42 6.95 1.43
C MET A 1 19.46 7.65 0.48
N PRO A 2 18.80 6.99 -0.48
CA PRO A 2 17.75 7.67 -1.19
C PRO A 2 16.51 7.62 -0.29
N THR A 3 16.41 8.67 0.53
CA THR A 3 15.17 9.15 1.09
C THR A 3 14.22 9.39 -0.07
N THR A 4 13.31 8.45 -0.34
CA THR A 4 12.20 8.68 -1.27
C THR A 4 11.17 9.56 -0.56
N SER A 5 11.56 10.80 -0.25
CA SER A 5 10.65 11.85 0.22
C SER A 5 10.56 12.90 -0.87
N LEU A 6 9.81 12.57 -1.90
CA LEU A 6 9.08 13.49 -2.75
C LEU A 6 7.80 12.72 -3.11
N PHE A 7 6.63 13.34 -3.01
CA PHE A 7 5.28 12.74 -3.05
C PHE A 7 4.78 12.20 -1.69
N SER A 8 3.54 12.57 -1.37
CA SER A 8 2.77 12.21 -0.17
C SER A 8 3.20 10.88 0.47
N PRO A 9 3.40 10.80 1.79
CA PRO A 9 3.71 9.53 2.45
C PRO A 9 2.58 8.50 2.25
N PHE A 10 1.37 8.97 1.91
CA PHE A 10 0.20 8.15 1.66
C PHE A 10 0.07 7.75 0.20
N ARG A 11 -0.09 6.45 -0.05
CA ARG A 11 -0.26 5.87 -1.38
C ARG A 11 -1.38 4.82 -1.39
N ARG A 12 -2.27 4.92 -2.37
CA ARG A 12 -3.27 3.89 -2.65
C ARG A 12 -2.58 2.66 -3.21
N ILE A 13 -2.84 1.50 -2.61
CA ILE A 13 -2.22 0.24 -3.02
C ILE A 13 -3.14 -0.69 -3.83
N HIS A 14 -4.41 -0.35 -3.95
CA HIS A 14 -5.41 -1.16 -4.66
C HIS A 14 -6.41 -0.25 -5.37
N THR A 15 -6.62 -0.45 -6.67
CA THR A 15 -7.62 0.29 -7.45
C THR A 15 -9.02 -0.22 -7.14
N GLY A 16 -9.98 0.68 -6.99
CA GLY A 16 -11.35 0.30 -6.62
C GLY A 16 -11.46 -0.28 -5.20
N THR A 17 -12.51 -1.05 -4.99
CA THR A 17 -12.98 -1.47 -3.66
C THR A 17 -12.66 -2.95 -3.41
N ALA A 18 -11.74 -3.25 -2.50
CA ALA A 18 -11.23 -4.60 -2.29
C ALA A 18 -12.29 -5.52 -1.63
N PRO A 19 -12.59 -6.70 -2.22
CA PRO A 19 -13.45 -7.70 -1.59
C PRO A 19 -12.69 -8.48 -0.50
N ALA A 20 -13.44 -9.17 0.37
CA ALA A 20 -12.87 -9.93 1.50
C ALA A 20 -11.80 -10.95 1.09
N ALA A 21 -11.92 -11.54 -0.11
CA ALA A 21 -10.96 -12.50 -0.64
C ALA A 21 -9.56 -11.88 -0.89
N GLU A 22 -9.49 -10.59 -1.21
CA GLU A 22 -8.24 -9.90 -1.58
C GLU A 22 -7.56 -9.22 -0.39
N VAL A 23 -8.33 -8.84 0.64
CA VAL A 23 -7.83 -8.15 1.84
C VAL A 23 -6.62 -8.85 2.44
N ARG A 24 -6.66 -10.18 2.58
CA ARG A 24 -5.54 -10.93 3.16
C ARG A 24 -4.25 -10.72 2.38
N ALA A 25 -4.31 -10.76 1.06
CA ALA A 25 -3.15 -10.54 0.19
C ALA A 25 -2.63 -9.09 0.28
N LEU A 26 -3.53 -8.11 0.42
CA LEU A 26 -3.16 -6.72 0.64
C LEU A 26 -2.47 -6.50 2.00
N LEU A 27 -2.92 -7.18 3.06
CA LEU A 27 -2.31 -7.12 4.40
C LEU A 27 -0.99 -7.90 4.52
N SER A 28 -0.80 -8.96 3.72
CA SER A 28 0.39 -9.84 3.77
C SER A 28 1.39 -9.58 2.64
N ARG A 29 1.25 -8.47 1.90
CA ARG A 29 2.05 -8.17 0.70
C ARG A 29 3.56 -8.16 0.94
N HIS A 30 4.01 -7.86 2.15
CA HIS A 30 5.44 -7.83 2.50
C HIS A 30 5.93 -9.10 3.24
N ASP A 31 5.11 -10.15 3.36
CA ASP A 31 5.47 -11.37 4.10
C ASP A 31 6.62 -12.15 3.43
N THR A 32 6.91 -11.90 2.16
CA THR A 32 8.07 -12.49 1.44
C THR A 32 9.32 -11.62 1.45
N ALA A 33 9.29 -10.45 2.10
CA ALA A 33 10.46 -9.59 2.20
C ALA A 33 11.58 -10.28 3.02
N PRO A 34 12.87 -10.08 2.68
CA PRO A 34 13.98 -10.54 3.49
C PRO A 34 13.84 -10.09 4.95
N MET A 35 14.25 -10.94 5.88
CA MET A 35 14.21 -10.59 7.30
C MET A 35 15.13 -9.40 7.55
N SER A 36 14.55 -8.32 8.04
CA SER A 36 15.23 -7.05 8.25
C SER A 36 14.53 -6.28 9.35
N LEU A 37 15.19 -5.28 9.93
CA LEU A 37 14.55 -4.38 10.87
C LEU A 37 13.32 -3.70 10.24
N ARG A 38 13.36 -3.38 8.95
CA ARG A 38 12.23 -2.78 8.22
C ARG A 38 11.01 -3.71 8.14
N ARG A 39 11.23 -5.00 7.88
CA ARG A 39 10.17 -6.01 7.93
C ARG A 39 9.67 -6.20 9.36
N PHE A 40 10.59 -6.34 10.31
CA PHE A 40 10.27 -6.56 11.73
C PHE A 40 9.52 -5.39 12.36
N THR A 41 9.75 -4.15 11.91
CA THR A 41 9.07 -2.92 12.38
C THR A 41 7.89 -2.52 11.50
N GLY A 42 7.62 -3.26 10.42
CA GLY A 42 6.46 -3.08 9.54
C GLY A 42 6.49 -1.81 8.72
N ILE A 43 7.58 -1.04 8.78
CA ILE A 43 7.75 0.24 8.09
C ILE A 43 7.56 0.12 6.56
N LEU A 44 7.66 -1.09 6.01
CA LEU A 44 7.33 -1.37 4.60
C LEU A 44 5.88 -0.96 4.27
N HIS A 45 4.96 -1.12 5.22
CA HIS A 45 3.56 -0.74 5.07
C HIS A 45 3.27 0.75 5.33
N ALA A 46 4.23 1.53 5.83
CA ALA A 46 3.98 2.90 6.27
C ALA A 46 3.29 3.73 5.18
N GLY A 47 2.12 4.30 5.50
CA GLY A 47 1.35 5.16 4.60
C GLY A 47 0.57 4.42 3.49
N GLU A 48 0.59 3.10 3.44
CA GLU A 48 -0.26 2.35 2.51
C GLU A 48 -1.72 2.41 2.93
N TRP A 49 -2.62 2.57 1.96
CA TRP A 49 -4.06 2.52 2.19
C TRP A 49 -4.83 1.96 0.99
N PHE A 50 -6.03 1.46 1.25
CA PHE A 50 -6.94 0.96 0.22
C PHE A 50 -8.40 1.03 0.70
N GLU A 51 -9.31 1.03 -0.27
CA GLU A 51 -10.74 0.97 -0.04
C GLU A 51 -11.21 -0.49 0.07
N LEU A 52 -12.20 -0.73 0.91
CA LEU A 52 -12.76 -2.02 1.26
C LEU A 52 -14.25 -2.06 0.94
N GLN A 53 -14.74 -3.23 0.54
CA GLN A 53 -16.18 -3.47 0.55
C GLN A 53 -16.66 -3.52 2.00
N GLU A 54 -17.88 -3.05 2.26
CA GLU A 54 -18.45 -3.04 3.61
C GLU A 54 -18.38 -4.42 4.30
N PRO A 55 -18.73 -5.57 3.66
CA PRO A 55 -18.60 -6.87 4.31
C PRO A 55 -17.17 -7.19 4.76
N ALA A 56 -16.17 -6.77 3.97
CA ALA A 56 -14.76 -6.96 4.30
C ALA A 56 -14.35 -6.07 5.48
N ALA A 57 -14.77 -4.81 5.50
CA ALA A 57 -14.54 -3.89 6.60
C ALA A 57 -15.19 -4.39 7.91
N ARG A 58 -16.43 -4.91 7.83
CA ARG A 58 -17.12 -5.53 8.97
C ARG A 58 -16.39 -6.75 9.51
N ALA A 59 -15.92 -7.63 8.61
CA ALA A 59 -15.15 -8.80 9.00
C ALA A 59 -13.82 -8.42 9.68
N MET A 60 -13.14 -7.36 9.20
CA MET A 60 -11.89 -6.87 9.79
C MET A 60 -12.09 -6.20 11.14
N ALA A 61 -13.13 -5.38 11.28
CA ALA A 61 -13.46 -4.71 12.53
C ALA A 61 -13.89 -5.72 13.61
N GLY A 62 -14.53 -6.83 13.21
CA GLY A 62 -15.04 -7.83 14.15
C GLY A 62 -15.90 -7.18 15.23
N LEU A 63 -15.59 -7.45 16.50
CA LEU A 63 -16.29 -6.90 17.66
C LEU A 63 -16.13 -5.37 17.81
N PHE A 64 -15.12 -4.77 17.20
CA PHE A 64 -14.84 -3.33 17.28
C PHE A 64 -15.73 -2.50 16.34
N LEU A 65 -16.48 -3.15 15.44
CA LEU A 65 -17.37 -2.45 14.52
C LEU A 65 -18.44 -1.65 15.26
N ALA A 66 -18.96 -2.17 16.39
CA ALA A 66 -19.96 -1.48 17.20
C ALA A 66 -19.45 -0.17 17.82
N SER A 67 -18.13 -0.01 17.90
CA SER A 67 -17.49 1.23 18.38
C SER A 67 -17.22 2.22 17.25
N LEU A 68 -17.28 1.80 15.98
CA LEU A 68 -17.07 2.69 14.85
C LEU A 68 -18.36 3.46 14.56
N ARG A 69 -18.36 4.75 14.91
CA ARG A 69 -19.41 5.67 14.46
C ARG A 69 -19.25 5.91 12.95
N PRO A 70 -20.34 6.21 12.23
CA PRO A 70 -20.24 6.65 10.84
C PRO A 70 -19.26 7.82 10.68
N GLY A 71 -18.36 7.73 9.69
CA GLY A 71 -17.28 8.70 9.50
C GLY A 71 -16.10 8.58 10.47
N GLY A 72 -16.13 7.58 11.35
CA GLY A 72 -15.20 7.36 12.46
C GLY A 72 -13.97 6.55 12.08
N LEU A 73 -13.04 6.45 13.03
CA LEU A 73 -11.75 5.77 12.89
C LEU A 73 -11.52 4.84 14.09
N THR A 74 -10.96 3.66 13.84
CA THR A 74 -10.53 2.71 14.86
C THR A 74 -9.18 2.10 14.53
N VAL A 75 -8.40 1.80 15.56
CA VAL A 75 -7.14 1.05 15.43
C VAL A 75 -7.46 -0.43 15.59
N LEU A 76 -7.10 -1.25 14.61
CA LEU A 76 -7.36 -2.68 14.67
C LEU A 76 -6.35 -3.37 15.61
N PRO A 77 -6.79 -4.23 16.53
CA PRO A 77 -5.87 -4.96 17.40
C PRO A 77 -5.13 -6.04 16.59
N GLY A 78 -3.83 -6.15 16.82
CA GLY A 78 -3.05 -7.34 16.47
C GLY A 78 -2.89 -7.65 14.97
N ARG A 79 -1.86 -7.07 14.36
CA ARG A 79 -0.81 -7.78 13.57
C ARG A 79 0.47 -6.97 13.80
N ARG A 80 1.46 -7.55 14.49
CA ARG A 80 2.73 -6.89 14.86
C ARG A 80 3.34 -6.25 13.63
N PRO A 81 3.86 -5.00 13.74
CA PRO A 81 5.00 -4.67 14.62
C PRO A 81 5.00 -3.27 15.27
N GLU A 82 5.92 -3.05 16.22
CA GLU A 82 5.85 -1.98 17.26
C GLU A 82 5.66 -0.55 16.75
N GLN A 83 6.03 -0.26 15.49
CA GLN A 83 6.01 1.09 14.94
C GLN A 83 4.89 1.35 13.94
N ILE A 84 4.21 0.34 13.39
CA ILE A 84 3.13 0.52 12.42
C ILE A 84 1.83 -0.11 12.93
N ARG A 85 0.72 0.64 12.84
CA ARG A 85 -0.63 0.21 13.21
C ARG A 85 -1.52 0.13 12.00
N SER A 86 -2.35 -0.91 11.99
CA SER A 86 -3.48 -1.04 11.08
C SER A 86 -4.65 -0.21 11.61
N VAL A 87 -5.23 0.63 10.76
CA VAL A 87 -6.42 1.43 11.06
C VAL A 87 -7.52 1.13 10.07
N LEU A 88 -8.75 1.18 10.55
CA LEU A 88 -9.96 1.11 9.75
C LEU A 88 -10.74 2.40 10.00
N PHE A 89 -11.23 3.04 8.94
CA PHE A 89 -12.10 4.19 9.07
C PHE A 89 -13.14 4.21 7.95
N SER A 90 -14.24 4.90 8.21
CA SER A 90 -15.28 5.13 7.21
C SER A 90 -15.37 6.61 6.84
N LEU A 91 -15.83 6.88 5.61
CA LEU A 91 -16.13 8.22 5.13
C LEU A 91 -17.57 8.23 4.60
N VAL A 92 -18.35 9.19 5.08
CA VAL A 92 -19.69 9.43 4.54
C VAL A 92 -19.55 10.31 3.30
N THR A 93 -20.02 9.80 2.17
CA THR A 93 -20.03 10.48 0.87
C THR A 93 -21.46 10.66 0.38
N SER A 94 -21.66 11.38 -0.73
CA SER A 94 -23.00 11.50 -1.35
C SER A 94 -23.60 10.14 -1.72
N ASP A 95 -22.74 9.17 -2.03
CA ASP A 95 -23.13 7.85 -2.52
C ASP A 95 -23.22 6.80 -1.39
N GLY A 96 -23.07 7.25 -0.13
CA GLY A 96 -23.14 6.41 1.06
C GLY A 96 -21.82 6.33 1.83
N GLU A 97 -21.77 5.37 2.75
CA GLU A 97 -20.59 5.13 3.60
C GLU A 97 -19.56 4.26 2.87
N ARG A 98 -18.35 4.79 2.70
CA ARG A 98 -17.20 4.10 2.10
C ARG A 98 -16.21 3.72 3.18
N TRP A 99 -15.56 2.57 3.02
CA TRP A 99 -14.70 1.97 4.04
C TRP A 99 -13.27 1.88 3.57
N PHE A 100 -12.34 2.20 4.46
CA PHE A 100 -10.92 2.29 4.13
C PHE A 100 -10.07 1.64 5.22
N HIS A 101 -9.02 0.97 4.79
CA HIS A 101 -7.97 0.48 5.66
C HIS A 101 -6.66 1.19 5.32
N GLY A 102 -5.84 1.46 6.33
CA GLY A 102 -4.49 1.94 6.12
C GLY A 102 -3.53 1.57 7.23
N PHE A 103 -2.27 1.87 6.98
CA PHE A 103 -1.15 1.60 7.86
C PHE A 103 -0.49 2.92 8.31
N VAL A 104 -0.62 3.23 9.59
CA VAL A 104 -0.13 4.47 10.21
C VAL A 104 1.08 4.18 11.08
N SER A 105 1.92 5.18 11.30
CA SER A 105 3.08 5.10 12.17
C SER A 105 2.75 5.50 13.61
N VAL A 106 3.40 4.85 14.56
CA VAL A 106 3.42 5.21 15.98
C VAL A 106 4.50 6.25 16.26
N THR A 107 5.55 6.28 15.42
CA THR A 107 6.75 7.09 15.64
C THR A 107 6.89 8.26 14.67
N ASP A 108 6.27 8.17 13.49
CA ASP A 108 6.33 9.20 12.45
C ASP A 108 5.11 10.12 12.55
N PRO A 109 5.29 11.39 12.96
CA PRO A 109 4.19 12.34 13.12
C PRO A 109 3.54 12.74 11.78
N ALA A 110 4.17 12.47 10.64
CA ALA A 110 3.59 12.72 9.32
C ALA A 110 2.66 11.59 8.84
N VAL A 111 2.69 10.41 9.47
CA VAL A 111 1.93 9.22 9.07
C VAL A 111 0.95 8.82 10.16
N THR A 112 0.08 9.74 10.54
CA THR A 112 -0.94 9.56 11.59
C THR A 112 -2.31 9.17 11.00
N PRO A 113 -3.23 8.62 11.81
CA PRO A 113 -4.61 8.37 11.37
C PRO A 113 -5.29 9.61 10.77
N GLU A 114 -5.11 10.77 11.40
CA GLU A 114 -5.75 12.03 11.01
C GLU A 114 -5.22 12.55 9.68
N THR A 115 -3.90 12.55 9.51
CA THR A 115 -3.24 12.97 8.26
C THR A 115 -3.55 12.01 7.10
N MET A 116 -3.62 10.70 7.36
CA MET A 116 -4.06 9.71 6.37
C MET A 116 -5.51 9.96 5.95
N ARG A 117 -6.42 10.14 6.91
CA ARG A 117 -7.83 10.44 6.63
C ARG A 117 -7.97 11.72 5.79
N ALA A 118 -7.23 12.77 6.14
CA ALA A 118 -7.22 14.01 5.38
C ALA A 118 -6.71 13.81 3.94
N ALA A 119 -5.63 13.03 3.76
CA ALA A 119 -5.10 12.70 2.44
C ALA A 119 -6.11 11.92 1.58
N ILE A 120 -6.85 10.99 2.20
CA ILE A 120 -7.85 10.17 1.50
C ILE A 120 -9.09 11.00 1.15
N VAL A 121 -9.57 11.87 2.06
CA VAL A 121 -10.63 12.82 1.73
C VAL A 121 -10.22 13.73 0.56
N ALA A 122 -9.01 14.28 0.59
CA ALA A 122 -8.50 15.11 -0.50
C ALA A 122 -8.39 14.34 -1.83
N ARG A 123 -8.03 13.04 -1.78
CA ARG A 123 -7.92 12.16 -2.94
C ARG A 123 -9.29 11.79 -3.52
N GLU A 124 -10.25 11.49 -2.66
CA GLU A 124 -11.54 10.87 -3.05
C GLU A 124 -12.68 11.89 -3.20
N SER A 125 -12.56 13.10 -2.65
CA SER A 125 -13.57 14.18 -2.75
C SER A 125 -13.21 15.25 -3.79
N GLY A 126 -12.06 15.15 -4.45
CA GLY A 126 -11.51 16.16 -5.35
C GLY A 126 -11.61 15.83 -6.85
N LYS A 127 -11.15 16.76 -7.70
CA LYS A 127 -10.89 16.48 -9.12
C LYS A 127 -9.92 15.30 -9.26
N PRO A 128 -9.99 14.51 -10.34
CA PRO A 128 -9.04 13.41 -10.60
C PRO A 128 -7.62 13.92 -10.41
N VAL A 129 -6.96 13.44 -9.35
CA VAL A 129 -5.58 13.82 -9.09
C VAL A 129 -4.72 12.98 -10.05
N PRO A 130 -3.76 13.59 -10.78
CA PRO A 130 -2.86 12.85 -11.66
C PRO A 130 -2.28 11.64 -10.93
N ASP A 131 -2.26 10.51 -11.64
CA ASP A 131 -1.79 9.25 -11.09
C ASP A 131 -0.34 9.40 -10.59
N ILE A 132 -0.18 9.20 -9.28
CA ILE A 132 1.09 9.44 -8.59
C ILE A 132 1.99 8.29 -8.93
N ARG A 133 3.23 8.57 -9.35
CA ARG A 133 4.22 7.55 -9.71
C ARG A 133 4.31 6.42 -8.67
N GLN A 134 4.25 6.74 -7.38
CA GLN A 134 4.25 5.72 -6.32
C GLN A 134 3.07 4.74 -6.46
N GLU A 135 1.85 5.22 -6.65
CA GLU A 135 0.66 4.36 -6.81
C GLU A 135 0.74 3.51 -8.09
N LYS A 136 1.30 4.06 -9.17
CA LYS A 136 1.63 3.27 -10.38
C LYS A 136 2.57 2.11 -10.05
N LEU A 137 3.62 2.37 -9.29
CA LEU A 137 4.56 1.33 -8.87
C LEU A 137 3.89 0.29 -7.96
N GLU A 138 2.95 0.70 -7.09
CA GLU A 138 2.15 -0.23 -6.30
C GLU A 138 1.31 -1.16 -7.18
N ARG A 139 0.60 -0.60 -8.17
CA ARG A 139 -0.22 -1.36 -9.12
C ARG A 139 0.62 -2.37 -9.91
N ILE A 140 1.74 -1.92 -10.48
CA ILE A 140 2.71 -2.76 -11.19
C ILE A 140 3.19 -3.90 -10.29
N TRP A 141 3.64 -3.59 -9.07
CA TRP A 141 4.20 -4.60 -8.17
C TRP A 141 3.15 -5.59 -7.66
N ASN A 142 1.89 -5.17 -7.51
CA ASN A 142 0.80 -6.06 -7.12
C ASN A 142 0.40 -7.01 -8.26
N ALA A 143 0.36 -6.51 -9.49
CA ALA A 143 0.02 -7.31 -10.67
C ALA A 143 1.14 -8.28 -11.10
N ALA A 144 2.39 -8.01 -10.72
CA ALA A 144 3.55 -8.78 -11.15
C ALA A 144 3.62 -10.24 -10.65
N GLY A 145 2.76 -10.66 -9.71
CA GLY A 145 2.64 -12.06 -9.31
C GLY A 145 3.97 -12.69 -8.86
N ALA A 146 4.43 -13.74 -9.55
CA ALA A 146 5.70 -14.42 -9.28
C ALA A 146 6.95 -13.63 -9.75
N ASP A 147 6.77 -12.62 -10.61
CA ASP A 147 7.86 -11.78 -11.12
C ASP A 147 8.19 -10.62 -10.18
N ARG A 148 7.50 -10.50 -9.03
CA ARG A 148 7.80 -9.49 -8.00
C ARG A 148 8.69 -10.07 -6.89
N GLY A 149 9.51 -9.22 -6.29
CA GLY A 149 10.33 -9.64 -5.15
C GLY A 149 10.94 -8.49 -4.38
N TYR A 150 12.01 -8.83 -3.68
CA TYR A 150 12.91 -7.90 -3.01
C TYR A 150 14.34 -8.22 -3.41
N ALA A 151 15.16 -7.19 -3.44
CA ALA A 151 16.59 -7.33 -3.61
C ALA A 151 17.19 -8.03 -2.37
N ASP A 152 17.99 -9.03 -2.64
CA ASP A 152 18.70 -9.87 -1.69
C ASP A 152 20.22 -9.67 -1.85
N GLU A 153 21.00 -10.63 -1.34
CA GLU A 153 22.46 -10.58 -1.28
C GLU A 153 23.14 -10.59 -2.66
N VAL A 154 22.43 -10.89 -3.75
CA VAL A 154 23.02 -10.87 -5.11
C VAL A 154 23.08 -9.47 -5.71
N TRP A 155 22.45 -8.48 -5.07
CA TRP A 155 22.48 -7.10 -5.51
C TRP A 155 23.72 -6.36 -4.98
N PRO A 156 24.19 -5.29 -5.67
CA PRO A 156 25.25 -4.45 -5.13
C PRO A 156 24.87 -3.89 -3.76
N PRO A 157 25.86 -3.71 -2.84
CA PRO A 157 25.60 -3.24 -1.49
C PRO A 157 24.76 -1.97 -1.44
N GLY A 158 23.80 -1.93 -0.51
CA GLY A 158 22.89 -0.79 -0.31
C GLY A 158 21.56 -0.89 -1.06
N ASN A 159 21.35 -1.97 -1.82
CA ASN A 159 20.08 -2.25 -2.49
C ASN A 159 19.24 -3.31 -1.76
N GLU A 160 19.73 -3.89 -0.67
CA GLU A 160 19.03 -4.95 0.05
C GLU A 160 17.65 -4.48 0.55
N GLY A 161 16.63 -5.31 0.35
CA GLY A 161 15.26 -5.04 0.77
C GLY A 161 14.51 -4.01 -0.07
N PHE A 162 15.09 -3.49 -1.16
CA PHE A 162 14.32 -2.73 -2.16
C PHE A 162 13.41 -3.66 -2.97
N ARG A 163 12.22 -3.20 -3.34
CA ARG A 163 11.31 -3.98 -4.17
C ARG A 163 11.90 -4.17 -5.57
N THR A 164 11.76 -5.37 -6.10
CA THR A 164 12.23 -5.76 -7.44
C THR A 164 11.08 -6.24 -8.32
N ILE A 165 11.32 -6.22 -9.63
CA ILE A 165 10.44 -6.78 -10.64
C ILE A 165 11.27 -7.42 -11.76
N VAL A 166 10.82 -8.56 -12.27
CA VAL A 166 11.33 -9.18 -13.49
C VAL A 166 10.51 -8.66 -14.67
N ILE A 167 11.17 -8.03 -15.63
CA ILE A 167 10.55 -7.55 -16.86
C ILE A 167 10.77 -8.59 -17.94
N ARG A 168 9.68 -9.08 -18.54
CA ARG A 168 9.70 -10.02 -19.65
C ARG A 168 9.21 -9.33 -20.92
N ARG A 169 10.01 -9.43 -21.98
CA ARG A 169 9.64 -8.92 -23.32
C ARG A 169 9.84 -10.03 -24.35
N PRO A 170 8.89 -10.26 -25.28
CA PRO A 170 9.07 -11.23 -26.35
C PRO A 170 10.38 -11.00 -27.11
N GLY A 171 11.19 -12.06 -27.28
CA GLY A 171 12.46 -11.99 -28.00
C GLY A 171 13.66 -11.46 -27.19
N PHE A 172 13.49 -11.10 -25.91
CA PHE A 172 14.57 -10.63 -25.04
C PHE A 172 14.72 -11.51 -23.79
N ARG A 173 15.93 -11.57 -23.24
CA ARG A 173 16.15 -12.20 -21.93
C ARG A 173 15.40 -11.41 -20.85
N PRO A 174 14.82 -12.09 -19.84
CA PRO A 174 14.22 -11.40 -18.70
C PRO A 174 15.25 -10.50 -18.02
N VAL A 175 14.81 -9.31 -17.61
CA VAL A 175 15.66 -8.33 -16.93
C VAL A 175 15.11 -8.10 -15.53
N LEU A 176 15.94 -8.32 -14.52
CA LEU A 176 15.62 -8.01 -13.14
C LEU A 176 15.96 -6.53 -12.85
N LYS A 177 15.02 -5.76 -12.31
CA LYS A 177 15.21 -4.35 -11.95
C LYS A 177 14.70 -4.04 -10.54
N LEU A 178 15.28 -3.02 -9.92
CA LEU A 178 14.65 -2.35 -8.78
C LEU A 178 13.39 -1.63 -9.28
N LEU A 179 12.26 -1.82 -8.60
CA LEU A 179 10.99 -1.20 -8.94
C LEU A 179 11.09 0.33 -8.99
N ALA A 180 11.87 0.92 -8.08
CA ALA A 180 12.09 2.37 -8.03
C ALA A 180 12.80 2.93 -9.29
N HIS A 181 13.53 2.08 -10.02
CA HIS A 181 14.33 2.46 -11.18
C HIS A 181 13.62 2.29 -12.53
N LEU A 182 12.33 1.92 -12.54
CA LEU A 182 11.56 1.87 -13.78
C LEU A 182 11.47 3.26 -14.42
N CYS A 183 11.84 3.43 -15.68
CA CYS A 183 11.66 4.72 -16.37
C CYS A 183 10.17 5.03 -16.61
N ALA A 184 9.86 6.23 -17.10
CA ALA A 184 8.47 6.63 -17.32
C ALA A 184 7.76 5.73 -18.34
N GLU A 185 8.47 5.34 -19.40
CA GLU A 185 8.01 4.47 -20.47
C GLU A 185 7.76 3.05 -19.94
N GLU A 186 8.64 2.53 -19.09
CA GLU A 186 8.46 1.21 -18.46
C GLU A 186 7.27 1.21 -17.50
N VAL A 187 7.09 2.28 -16.73
CA VAL A 187 5.90 2.42 -15.88
C VAL A 187 4.64 2.41 -16.73
N GLN A 188 4.61 3.14 -17.85
CA GLN A 188 3.44 3.13 -18.75
C GLN A 188 3.17 1.75 -19.37
N GLN A 189 4.21 1.02 -19.76
CA GLN A 189 4.08 -0.32 -20.38
C GLN A 189 3.66 -1.41 -19.41
N LEU A 190 4.07 -1.32 -18.14
CA LEU A 190 3.84 -2.35 -17.13
C LEU A 190 2.58 -2.10 -16.29
N LEU A 191 1.97 -0.93 -16.41
CA LEU A 191 0.73 -0.62 -15.72
C LEU A 191 -0.38 -1.58 -16.19
N PRO A 192 -1.09 -2.24 -15.26
CA PRO A 192 -2.26 -3.03 -15.62
C PRO A 192 -3.39 -2.12 -16.11
N GLU A 193 -4.23 -2.66 -16.98
CA GLU A 193 -5.53 -2.06 -17.32
C GLU A 193 -6.45 -2.10 -16.09
N ASP A 194 -7.35 -1.12 -15.97
CA ASP A 194 -8.32 -1.01 -14.86
C ASP A 194 -9.59 -1.84 -15.11
#